data_AF-A0A7W6GQ90-F1
#
_entry.id   AF-A0A7W6GQ90-F1
#
_cell.length_a   1.000
_cell.length_b   1.000
_cell.length_c   1.000
_cell.angle_alpha   90.00
_cell.angle_beta   90.00
_cell.angle_gamma   90.00
#
_symmetry.space_group_name_H-M   'P 1'
#
loop_
_entity.id
_entity.type
_entity.pdbx_description
1 polymer ?
#
loop_
_entity_poly.entity_id
_entity_poly.type
_entity_poly.pdbx_seq_one_letter_code
_entity_poly.pdbx_strand_id
1 'polypeptide(L)' 'MVDIVAEGYDLAIRTGLLAEPRLTATRIASHPLHICAAPACLDHHGRPEKIADLAPHCAR' A
#
# COMPACT_ATOMS: atom_id res chain seq x y z
N MET A 1 12.98 -9.01 2.75
CA MET A 1 13.25 -7.71 3.41
C MET A 1 14.65 -7.30 3.00
N VAL A 2 14.82 -6.16 2.34
CA VAL A 2 16.15 -5.69 1.87
C VAL A 2 16.89 -5.08 3.06
N ASP A 3 18.14 -5.50 3.25
CA ASP A 3 19.07 -4.92 4.25
C ASP A 3 19.88 -3.81 3.57
N ILE A 4 19.44 -2.58 3.82
CA ILE A 4 19.96 -1.36 3.19
C ILE A 4 21.43 -1.13 3.60
N VAL A 5 21.80 -1.55 4.81
CA VAL A 5 23.14 -1.35 5.36
C VAL A 5 24.09 -2.39 4.79
N ALA A 6 23.69 -3.67 4.75
CA ALA A 6 24.53 -4.75 4.26
C ALA A 6 24.80 -4.66 2.75
N GLU A 7 23.86 -4.10 1.97
CA GLU A 7 24.00 -3.94 0.52
C GLU A 7 24.67 -2.61 0.12
N GLY A 8 25.04 -1.75 1.09
CA GLY A 8 25.80 -0.52 0.82
C GLY A 8 24.96 0.63 0.24
N TYR A 9 23.66 0.68 0.55
CA TYR A 9 22.81 1.80 0.15
C TYR A 9 22.88 2.95 1.17
N ASP A 10 22.99 4.18 0.67
CA ASP A 10 22.99 5.38 1.52
C ASP A 10 21.59 5.84 1.95
N LEU A 11 20.56 5.53 1.15
CA LEU A 11 19.18 5.98 1.36
C LEU A 11 18.17 4.97 0.81
N ALA A 12 17.05 4.81 1.51
CA ALA A 12 15.87 4.11 1.01
C ALA A 12 14.59 4.91 1.28
N ILE A 13 13.67 4.90 0.32
CA ILE A 13 12.31 5.40 0.48
C ILE A 13 11.39 4.20 0.72
N ARG A 14 10.71 4.17 1.88
CA ARG A 14 9.86 3.05 2.29
C ARG A 14 8.52 3.56 2.79
N THR A 15 7.49 2.77 2.52
CA THR A 15 6.16 2.89 3.14
C THR A 15 6.08 1.93 4.33
N GLY A 16 5.50 2.39 5.44
CA GLY A 16 5.33 1.58 6.65
C GLY A 16 6.27 1.98 7.78
N LEU A 17 6.13 1.30 8.93
CA LEU A 17 6.92 1.57 10.12
C LEU A 17 8.34 1.00 9.97
N LEU A 18 9.33 1.80 10.33
CA LEU A 18 10.72 1.35 10.40
C LEU A 18 10.91 0.57 11.70
N ALA A 19 11.17 -0.74 11.59
CA ALA A 19 11.35 -1.63 12.74
C ALA A 19 12.78 -1.62 13.32
N GLU A 20 13.71 -0.89 12.70
CA GLU A 20 15.14 -0.99 13.01
C GLU A 20 15.67 0.29 13.68
N PRO A 21 16.13 0.20 14.95
CA PRO A 21 16.62 1.38 15.70
C PRO A 21 17.96 1.94 15.19
N ARG A 22 18.64 1.27 14.26
CA ARG A 22 19.95 1.69 13.70
C ARG A 22 19.84 2.68 12.53
N LEU A 23 18.62 2.97 12.08
CA LEU A 23 18.36 3.83 10.93
C LEU A 23 17.60 5.08 11.36
N THR A 24 18.07 6.25 10.94
CA THR A 24 17.33 7.51 11.12
C THR A 24 16.25 7.61 10.04
N ALA A 25 15.01 7.87 10.44
CA ALA A 25 13.89 8.06 9.52
C ALA A 25 13.39 9.51 9.56
N THR A 26 13.00 10.06 8.42
CA THR A 26 12.26 11.32 8.33
C THR A 26 11.00 11.08 7.49
N ARG A 27 9.85 11.55 7.97
CA ARG A 27 8.59 11.46 7.23
C ARG A 27 8.63 12.45 6.05
N ILE A 28 8.65 11.93 4.82
CA ILE A 28 8.67 12.74 3.59
C ILE A 28 7.26 13.21 3.23
N ALA A 29 6.27 12.30 3.31
CA ALA A 29 4.87 12.57 3.00
C ALA A 29 3.95 11.56 3.67
N SER A 30 2.65 11.87 3.71
CA SER A 30 1.58 10.93 4.04
C SER A 30 0.85 10.53 2.77
N HIS A 31 0.59 9.24 2.59
CA HIS A 31 -0.07 8.68 1.41
C HIS A 31 -1.38 7.97 1.80
N PRO A 32 -2.55 8.64 1.73
CA PRO A 32 -3.82 7.99 2.00
C PRO A 32 -4.10 6.92 0.96
N LEU A 33 -4.55 5.73 1.41
CA LEU A 33 -5.01 4.68 0.51
C LEU A 33 -6.46 4.96 0.11
N HIS A 34 -6.72 4.93 -1.20
CA HIS A 34 -8.06 5.07 -1.76
C HIS A 34 -8.48 3.77 -2.43
N ILE A 35 -9.69 3.30 -2.13
CA ILE A 35 -10.31 2.17 -2.82
C ILE A 35 -10.88 2.71 -4.15
N CYS A 36 -10.43 2.13 -5.26
CA CYS A 36 -10.90 2.50 -6.59
C CYS A 36 -11.05 1.25 -7.47
N ALA A 37 -11.89 1.36 -8.49
CA ALA A 37 -12.11 0.32 -9.47
C ALA A 37 -12.24 0.97 -10.86
N ALA A 38 -11.84 0.25 -11.90
CA ALA A 38 -12.07 0.68 -13.27
C ALA A 38 -13.59 0.79 -13.55
N PRO A 39 -14.06 1.76 -14.34
CA PRO A 39 -15.49 1.91 -14.65
C PRO A 39 -16.15 0.63 -15.14
N ALA A 40 -15.48 -0.09 -16.05
CA ALA A 40 -15.96 -1.38 -16.57
C ALA A 40 -16.17 -2.46 -15.48
N CYS A 41 -15.40 -2.43 -14.39
CA CYS A 41 -15.59 -3.34 -13.26
C CYS A 41 -16.89 -3.01 -12.52
N LEU A 42 -17.14 -1.71 -12.29
CA LEU A 42 -18.36 -1.24 -11.61
C LEU A 42 -19.62 -1.45 -12.46
N ASP A 43 -19.52 -1.33 -13.79
CA ASP A 43 -20.66 -1.57 -14.69
C ASP A 43 -21.06 -3.06 -14.72
N HIS A 44 -20.09 -3.97 -14.61
CA HIS A 44 -20.34 -5.41 -14.65
C HIS A 44 -20.75 -5.99 -13.29
N HIS A 45 -20.18 -5.49 -12.19
CA HIS A 45 -20.37 -6.05 -10.84
C HIS A 45 -21.24 -5.20 -9.92
N GLY A 46 -21.60 -3.98 -10.36
CA GLY A 46 -22.28 -2.99 -9.52
C GLY A 46 -21.29 -2.24 -8.62
N ARG A 47 -21.83 -1.32 -7.80
CA ARG A 47 -21.04 -0.57 -6.82
C ARG A 47 -21.20 -1.21 -5.45
N PRO A 48 -20.11 -1.60 -4.76
CA PRO A 48 -20.19 -2.10 -3.39
C PRO A 48 -20.65 -0.99 -2.44
N GLU A 49 -21.62 -1.27 -1.58
CA GLU A 49 -22.15 -0.31 -0.60
C GLU A 49 -21.59 -0.57 0.81
N LYS A 50 -21.13 -1.79 1.07
CA LYS A 50 -20.50 -2.20 2.34
C LYS A 50 -19.24 -3.04 2.08
N ILE A 51 -18.36 -3.10 3.07
CA ILE A 51 -17.09 -3.84 2.99
C ILE A 51 -17.30 -5.32 2.61
N ALA A 52 -18.38 -5.95 3.10
CA ALA A 52 -18.70 -7.33 2.78
C ALA A 52 -18.93 -7.56 1.27
N ASP A 53 -19.37 -6.53 0.54
CA ASP A 53 -19.58 -6.62 -0.90
C ASP A 53 -18.25 -6.67 -1.67
N LEU A 54 -17.11 -6.29 -1.06
CA LEU A 54 -15.80 -6.36 -1.72
C LEU A 54 -15.29 -7.79 -1.90
N ALA A 55 -15.69 -8.72 -1.03
CA ALA A 55 -15.22 -10.11 -1.09
C ALA A 55 -15.48 -10.79 -2.46
N PRO A 56 -16.68 -10.70 -3.07
CA PRO A 56 -16.90 -11.21 -4.43
C PRO A 56 -16.19 -10.41 -5.53
N HIS A 57 -15.71 -9.18 -5.28
CA HIS A 57 -14.99 -8.35 -6.26
C HIS A 57 -13.47 -8.63 -6.29
N CYS A 58 -12.89 -9.08 -5.17
CA CYS A 58 -11.44 -9.33 -5.04
C CYS A 58 -11.00 -10.74 -5.47
N ALA A 59 -11.93 -11.63 -5.83
CA ALA A 59 -11.65 -13.04 -6.13
C ALA A 59 -11.13 -13.28 -7.57
N ARG A 60 -10.49 -12.30 -8.21
CA ARG A 60 -10.01 -12.41 -9.60
C ARG A 60 -8.65 -11.78 -9.84
#